data_AF-A0A966MQF9-F1
#
_entry.id   AF-A0A966MQF9-F1
#
_cell.length_a   1.000
_cell.length_b   1.000
_cell.length_c   1.000
_cell.angle_alpha   90.00
_cell.angle_beta   90.00
_cell.angle_gamma   90.00
#
_symmetry.space_group_name_H-M   'P 1'
#
loop_
_entity.id
_entity.type
_entity.pdbx_description
1 polymer ?
#
loop_
_entity_poly.entity_id
_entity_poly.type
_entity_poly.pdbx_seq_one_letter_code
_entity_poly.pdbx_strand_id
1 'polypeptide(L)'
;VSAQTIGEMGTQLTLDSFHVSGTAAAVKATSGIPRLKEILSATKKTKTPTLIIYMKPDVATIVNPKMNENGDYDDERINDAKKSALNIKNSIEITRLSDILEYSEIYWDSDNTIERDQPMLDLYNKFQGLYDLVNKHRSKSPWVLRMKFNKEKMVTYGLRMIDIYTKLNKTYNKYIDCVYSDDNAEECIFRIRLTEFACKDIESKDEIAAIKAMEHNIVYQVLLKGYKGINKVSLNKKQNEIYNDEKGKFEKVVEWVIDSDGTNLMEILANPNIDSTRTISNDIREIHAVLGIEAARNGLARELVNIIGEGSMNYRHLSLLIDTMTYKGSLMSIDRHGINRNSSSALSKSSFEESVDMLINGSIFSEYDNISGISPQVMLGKVPNCGSGNFDIVLDEEYMSELMKSVDKNKIKKIAKDLQEIQEIDESHIEEEDNEDEYEGNDIVPSFNYSLKPKDKCFNLKKQEIKIV
;
A
#
# COMPACT_ATOMS: atom_id res chain seq x y z
N VAL A 1 12.45 20.30 6.53
CA VAL A 1 13.59 19.40 6.30
C VAL A 1 13.16 18.05 5.73
N SER A 2 12.64 17.08 6.50
CA SER A 2 12.34 15.73 5.95
C SER A 2 11.42 15.75 4.72
N ALA A 3 10.35 16.56 4.74
CA ALA A 3 9.46 16.72 3.59
C ALA A 3 10.17 17.32 2.36
N GLN A 4 11.13 18.23 2.54
CA GLN A 4 11.91 18.80 1.43
C GLN A 4 12.86 17.77 0.84
N THR A 5 13.56 16.99 1.68
CA THR A 5 14.47 15.92 1.22
C THR A 5 13.73 14.88 0.38
N ILE A 6 12.54 14.46 0.82
CA ILE A 6 11.71 13.50 0.07
C ILE A 6 11.18 14.13 -1.23
N GLY A 7 10.80 15.42 -1.19
CA GLY A 7 10.38 16.15 -2.38
C GLY A 7 11.47 16.29 -3.44
N GLU A 8 12.71 16.58 -3.03
CA GLU A 8 13.88 16.66 -3.91
C GLU A 8 14.22 15.31 -4.54
N MET A 9 14.19 14.22 -3.77
CA MET A 9 14.36 12.88 -4.33
C MET A 9 13.24 12.54 -5.32
N GLY A 10 12.01 12.98 -5.02
CA GLY A 10 10.87 12.86 -5.93
C GLY A 10 11.15 13.47 -7.30
N THR A 11 11.71 14.68 -7.37
CA THR A 11 11.99 15.34 -8.66
C THR A 11 13.06 14.59 -9.46
N GLN A 12 14.10 14.05 -8.80
CA GLN A 12 15.12 13.23 -9.45
C GLN A 12 14.55 11.92 -10.02
N LEU A 13 13.68 11.24 -9.26
CA LEU A 13 13.02 10.00 -9.70
C LEU A 13 12.15 10.20 -10.96
N THR A 14 11.65 11.41 -11.21
CA THR A 14 10.97 11.74 -12.49
C THR A 14 11.88 11.46 -13.68
N LEU A 15 13.14 11.88 -13.58
CA LEU A 15 14.10 11.88 -14.67
C LEU A 15 14.53 10.43 -14.98
N ASP A 16 14.81 9.63 -13.95
CA ASP A 16 15.31 8.26 -14.10
C ASP A 16 14.25 7.27 -14.60
N SER A 17 12.98 7.49 -14.29
CA SER A 17 11.88 6.60 -14.70
C SER A 17 11.75 6.43 -16.23
N PHE A 18 12.15 7.46 -17.00
CA PHE A 18 12.12 7.41 -18.46
C PHE A 18 13.20 6.49 -19.06
N HIS A 19 14.32 6.27 -18.37
CA HIS A 19 15.41 5.42 -18.87
C HIS A 19 15.18 3.91 -18.62
N VAL A 20 14.42 3.56 -17.58
CA VAL A 20 14.14 2.15 -17.19
C VAL A 20 12.98 1.53 -17.99
N SER A 21 12.17 2.36 -18.65
CA SER A 21 10.94 1.99 -19.37
C SER A 21 11.11 1.01 -20.56
N GLY A 22 12.34 0.61 -20.90
CA GLY A 22 12.64 -0.30 -22.02
C GLY A 22 12.78 -1.79 -21.66
N THR A 23 12.76 -2.17 -20.38
CA THR A 23 12.95 -3.58 -19.96
C THR A 23 11.63 -4.24 -19.54
N ALA A 24 11.44 -5.52 -19.86
CA ALA A 24 10.20 -6.27 -19.56
C ALA A 24 9.85 -6.35 -18.05
N ALA A 25 10.81 -6.08 -17.17
CA ALA A 25 10.60 -5.96 -15.72
C ALA A 25 9.96 -4.62 -15.32
N ALA A 26 10.20 -3.53 -16.06
CA ALA A 26 9.64 -2.20 -15.80
C ALA A 26 8.13 -2.12 -16.08
N VAL A 27 7.60 -3.02 -16.93
CA VAL A 27 6.16 -3.08 -17.25
C VAL A 27 5.33 -3.66 -16.10
N LYS A 28 5.94 -4.46 -15.20
CA LYS A 28 5.20 -5.20 -14.17
C LYS A 28 5.10 -4.50 -12.82
N ALA A 29 5.98 -3.55 -12.51
CA ALA A 29 5.94 -2.78 -11.28
C ALA A 29 5.87 -1.30 -11.62
N THR A 30 4.81 -0.60 -11.21
CA THR A 30 4.82 0.86 -11.21
C THR A 30 6.01 1.30 -10.36
N SER A 31 7.01 1.92 -10.99
CA SER A 31 8.23 2.42 -10.33
C SER A 31 8.33 3.94 -10.46
N GLY A 32 9.16 4.57 -9.64
CA GLY A 32 9.36 6.03 -9.60
C GLY A 32 8.19 6.81 -8.99
N ILE A 33 7.94 8.01 -9.51
CA ILE A 33 6.90 8.92 -8.96
C ILE A 33 5.50 8.33 -8.93
N PRO A 34 4.99 7.65 -9.99
CA PRO A 34 3.64 7.11 -9.94
C PRO A 34 3.39 6.21 -8.73
N ARG A 35 4.41 5.44 -8.33
CA ARG A 35 4.37 4.59 -7.14
C ARG A 35 4.54 5.38 -5.85
N LEU A 36 5.44 6.37 -5.83
CA LEU A 36 5.57 7.27 -4.68
C LEU A 36 4.24 7.97 -4.37
N LYS A 37 3.56 8.51 -5.39
CA LYS A 37 2.24 9.12 -5.25
C LYS A 37 1.20 8.13 -4.75
N GLU A 38 1.24 6.89 -5.23
CA GLU A 38 0.32 5.83 -4.79
C GLU A 38 0.49 5.49 -3.31
N ILE A 39 1.74 5.41 -2.83
CA ILE A 39 2.06 5.16 -1.41
C ILE A 39 1.62 6.35 -0.55
N LEU A 40 1.98 7.58 -0.93
CA LEU A 40 1.64 8.78 -0.18
C LEU A 40 0.13 8.99 -0.08
N SER A 41 -0.60 8.76 -1.17
CA SER A 41 -2.07 8.82 -1.17
C SER A 41 -2.74 7.61 -0.52
N ALA A 42 -1.95 6.61 -0.12
CA ALA A 42 -2.38 5.36 0.48
C ALA A 42 -3.59 4.77 -0.28
N THR A 43 -3.54 4.63 -1.60
CA THR A 43 -4.72 4.29 -2.42
C THR A 43 -5.37 2.95 -2.02
N LYS A 44 -6.69 2.80 -2.25
CA LYS A 44 -7.42 1.55 -1.91
C LYS A 44 -7.09 0.39 -2.84
N LYS A 45 -6.83 0.67 -4.12
CA LYS A 45 -6.48 -0.33 -5.11
C LYS A 45 -5.14 0.07 -5.68
N THR A 46 -4.12 -0.75 -5.44
CA THR A 46 -2.83 -0.58 -6.06
C THR A 46 -2.93 -0.91 -7.56
N LYS A 47 -2.20 -0.19 -8.40
CA LYS A 47 -2.21 -0.39 -9.86
C LYS A 47 -1.56 -1.71 -10.26
N THR A 48 -0.46 -2.07 -9.60
CA THR A 48 0.29 -3.31 -9.85
C THR A 48 0.46 -4.07 -8.53
N PRO A 49 -0.60 -4.72 -8.01
CA PRO A 49 -0.48 -5.56 -6.80
C PRO A 49 0.43 -6.76 -7.07
N THR A 50 1.42 -6.99 -6.23
CA THR A 50 2.35 -8.12 -6.33
C THR A 50 2.70 -8.69 -4.96
N LEU A 51 2.92 -10.00 -4.89
CA LEU A 51 3.52 -10.66 -3.73
C LEU A 51 4.82 -11.35 -4.12
N ILE A 52 5.76 -11.32 -3.17
CA ILE A 52 6.97 -12.12 -3.19
C ILE A 52 6.76 -13.23 -2.16
N ILE A 53 6.53 -14.44 -2.65
CA ILE A 53 6.17 -15.62 -1.88
C ILE A 53 7.41 -16.49 -1.71
N TYR A 54 7.84 -16.64 -0.45
CA TYR A 54 8.93 -17.52 -0.10
C TYR A 54 8.38 -18.91 0.23
N MET A 55 9.04 -19.96 -0.25
CA MET A 55 8.70 -21.33 0.11
C MET A 55 9.52 -21.78 1.32
N LYS A 56 9.06 -22.83 1.99
CA LYS A 56 9.80 -23.40 3.13
C LYS A 56 11.19 -23.89 2.72
N PRO A 57 12.18 -23.79 3.63
CA PRO A 57 13.55 -24.25 3.36
C PRO A 57 13.64 -25.68 2.83
N ASP A 58 12.82 -26.58 3.38
CA ASP A 58 12.79 -27.99 3.02
C ASP A 58 12.42 -28.27 1.55
N VAL A 59 11.73 -27.33 0.91
CA VAL A 59 11.15 -27.51 -0.43
C VAL A 59 11.96 -26.82 -1.51
N ALA A 60 12.44 -25.62 -1.23
CA ALA A 60 12.93 -24.71 -2.27
C ALA A 60 14.38 -24.25 -2.09
N THR A 61 15.00 -24.54 -0.96
CA THR A 61 16.29 -23.97 -0.58
C THR A 61 17.39 -25.02 -0.70
N ILE A 62 18.45 -24.68 -1.44
CA ILE A 62 19.65 -25.52 -1.55
C ILE A 62 20.85 -24.76 -0.99
N VAL A 63 21.47 -25.37 0.01
CA VAL A 63 22.66 -24.85 0.68
C VAL A 63 23.91 -25.39 -0.02
N ASN A 64 24.83 -24.48 -0.35
CA ASN A 64 26.11 -24.74 -1.04
C ASN A 64 25.95 -25.60 -2.31
N PRO A 65 25.28 -25.09 -3.34
CA PRO A 65 25.17 -25.80 -4.61
C PRO A 65 26.53 -25.89 -5.32
N LYS A 66 26.74 -26.98 -6.08
CA LYS A 66 27.94 -27.15 -6.90
C LYS A 66 27.93 -26.16 -8.07
N MET A 67 29.06 -25.49 -8.30
CA MET A 67 29.24 -24.57 -9.42
C MET A 67 29.97 -25.27 -10.56
N ASN A 68 29.49 -25.08 -11.79
CA ASN A 68 30.24 -25.43 -12.99
C ASN A 68 31.27 -24.33 -13.31
N GLU A 69 32.24 -24.65 -14.18
CA GLU A 69 33.31 -23.73 -14.61
C GLU A 69 32.78 -22.44 -15.26
N ASN A 70 31.53 -22.44 -15.72
CA ASN A 70 30.86 -21.28 -16.34
C ASN A 70 30.20 -20.32 -15.33
N GLY A 71 30.28 -20.59 -14.02
CA GLY A 71 29.67 -19.77 -12.97
C GLY A 71 28.20 -20.07 -12.68
N ASP A 72 27.58 -20.99 -13.42
CA ASP A 72 26.23 -21.48 -13.17
C ASP A 72 26.23 -22.65 -12.18
N TYR A 73 25.24 -22.66 -11.29
CA TYR A 73 25.01 -23.77 -10.36
C TYR A 73 24.25 -24.90 -11.06
N ASP A 74 24.89 -26.05 -11.19
CA ASP A 74 24.35 -27.25 -11.82
C ASP A 74 24.40 -28.40 -10.81
N ASP A 75 23.27 -28.57 -10.13
CA ASP A 75 23.10 -29.60 -9.10
C ASP A 75 21.73 -30.24 -9.33
N GLU A 76 21.66 -31.57 -9.31
CA GLU A 76 20.42 -32.32 -9.52
C GLU A 76 19.34 -31.90 -8.50
N ARG A 77 19.77 -31.52 -7.29
CA ARG A 77 18.90 -31.00 -6.22
C ARG A 77 18.18 -29.70 -6.62
N ILE A 78 18.76 -28.88 -7.49
CA ILE A 78 18.13 -27.65 -8.02
C ILE A 78 16.96 -28.02 -8.92
N ASN A 79 17.08 -29.09 -9.70
CA ASN A 79 16.02 -29.55 -10.60
C ASN A 79 14.85 -30.17 -9.81
N ASP A 80 15.14 -30.91 -8.74
CA ASP A 80 14.10 -31.44 -7.85
C ASP A 80 13.35 -30.35 -7.10
N ALA A 81 14.07 -29.35 -6.56
CA ALA A 81 13.45 -28.17 -5.95
C ALA A 81 12.63 -27.38 -6.97
N LYS A 82 13.10 -27.26 -8.21
CA LYS A 82 12.36 -26.61 -9.30
C LYS A 82 11.05 -27.34 -9.62
N LYS A 83 11.05 -28.68 -9.65
CA LYS A 83 9.84 -29.48 -9.87
C LYS A 83 8.83 -29.29 -8.74
N SER A 84 9.30 -29.30 -7.49
CA SER A 84 8.46 -29.04 -6.31
C SER A 84 7.89 -27.62 -6.31
N ALA A 85 8.71 -26.63 -6.64
CA ALA A 85 8.29 -25.24 -6.79
C ALA A 85 7.27 -25.05 -7.92
N LEU A 86 7.40 -25.78 -9.03
CA LEU A 86 6.44 -25.73 -10.14
C LEU A 86 5.07 -26.27 -9.71
N ASN A 87 5.02 -27.33 -8.89
CA ASN A 87 3.77 -27.84 -8.34
C ASN A 87 3.09 -26.80 -7.43
N ILE A 88 3.87 -26.10 -6.61
CA ILE A 88 3.34 -25.03 -5.73
C ILE A 88 2.84 -23.85 -6.57
N LYS A 89 3.62 -23.42 -7.57
CA LYS A 89 3.24 -22.37 -8.52
C LYS A 89 1.88 -22.67 -9.17
N ASN A 90 1.70 -23.89 -9.67
CA ASN A 90 0.46 -24.33 -10.31
C ASN A 90 -0.73 -24.40 -9.32
N SER A 91 -0.48 -24.57 -8.02
CA SER A 91 -1.54 -24.54 -7.00
C SER A 91 -1.99 -23.13 -6.63
N ILE A 92 -1.13 -22.11 -6.82
CA ILE A 92 -1.38 -20.71 -6.46
C ILE A 92 -2.04 -19.96 -7.62
N GLU A 93 -1.56 -20.20 -8.86
CA GLU A 93 -2.03 -19.52 -10.06
C GLU A 93 -3.52 -19.81 -10.31
N ILE A 94 -4.34 -18.76 -10.47
CA ILE A 94 -5.75 -18.93 -10.76
C ILE A 94 -5.90 -19.57 -12.14
N THR A 95 -6.63 -20.68 -12.21
CA THR A 95 -6.94 -21.31 -13.49
C THR A 95 -8.44 -21.38 -13.65
N ARG A 96 -8.93 -20.72 -14.69
CA ARG A 96 -10.33 -20.80 -15.11
C ARG A 96 -10.48 -21.84 -16.20
N LEU A 97 -11.69 -22.34 -16.36
CA LEU A 97 -11.97 -23.28 -17.44
C LEU A 97 -11.75 -22.63 -18.82
N SER A 98 -12.01 -21.32 -18.94
CA SER A 98 -11.73 -20.52 -20.14
C SER A 98 -10.28 -20.57 -20.61
N ASP A 99 -9.32 -20.75 -19.72
CA ASP A 99 -7.90 -20.70 -20.08
C ASP A 99 -7.47 -21.99 -20.80
N ILE A 100 -8.14 -23.11 -20.50
CA ILE A 100 -7.81 -24.47 -20.92
C ILE A 100 -8.70 -24.96 -22.08
N LEU A 101 -9.95 -24.50 -22.12
CA LEU A 101 -10.95 -24.91 -23.11
C LEU A 101 -10.52 -24.50 -24.53
N GLU A 102 -10.59 -25.43 -25.49
CA GLU A 102 -10.41 -25.11 -26.92
C GLU A 102 -11.71 -24.62 -27.53
N TYR A 103 -12.78 -25.41 -27.34
CA TYR A 103 -14.13 -25.07 -27.76
C TYR A 103 -15.16 -25.89 -26.98
N SER A 104 -16.40 -25.42 -27.05
CA SER A 104 -17.57 -26.02 -26.42
C SER A 104 -18.67 -26.12 -27.47
N GLU A 105 -19.28 -27.30 -27.56
CA GLU A 105 -20.30 -27.65 -28.56
C GLU A 105 -21.51 -28.26 -27.86
N ILE A 106 -22.71 -27.94 -28.36
CA ILE A 106 -23.96 -28.52 -27.88
C ILE A 106 -24.44 -29.51 -28.94
N TYR A 107 -24.58 -30.77 -28.55
CA TYR A 107 -25.10 -31.85 -29.38
C TYR A 107 -26.48 -32.27 -28.89
N TRP A 108 -27.33 -32.64 -29.85
CA TRP A 108 -28.50 -33.46 -29.57
C TRP A 108 -28.10 -34.92 -29.71
N ASP A 109 -28.07 -35.65 -28.61
CA ASP A 109 -27.63 -37.04 -28.59
C ASP A 109 -28.53 -37.87 -27.68
N SER A 110 -29.52 -38.52 -28.29
CA SER A 110 -30.49 -39.39 -27.61
C SER A 110 -29.92 -40.79 -27.34
N ASP A 111 -29.10 -41.32 -28.26
CA ASP A 111 -28.68 -42.74 -28.27
C ASP A 111 -27.15 -42.92 -28.32
N ASN A 112 -26.38 -41.94 -27.86
CA ASN A 112 -24.91 -41.95 -27.86
C ASN A 112 -24.27 -42.03 -29.26
N THR A 113 -24.81 -41.38 -30.28
CA THR A 113 -24.42 -41.59 -31.69
C THR A 113 -23.05 -41.03 -32.10
N ILE A 114 -22.30 -40.41 -31.18
CA ILE A 114 -20.98 -39.82 -31.49
C ILE A 114 -19.92 -40.93 -31.54
N GLU A 115 -19.52 -41.34 -32.74
CA GLU A 115 -18.56 -42.45 -32.98
C GLU A 115 -17.21 -42.25 -32.26
N ARG A 116 -16.74 -41.00 -32.13
CA ARG A 116 -15.45 -40.69 -31.48
C ARG A 116 -15.46 -40.91 -29.96
N ASP A 117 -16.63 -40.79 -29.35
CA ASP A 117 -16.79 -40.81 -27.89
C ASP A 117 -17.27 -42.19 -27.39
N GLN A 118 -17.62 -43.11 -28.31
CA GLN A 118 -18.00 -44.51 -28.05
C GLN A 118 -17.04 -45.28 -27.12
N PRO A 119 -15.70 -45.31 -27.33
CA PRO A 119 -14.82 -46.10 -26.48
C PRO A 119 -14.83 -45.64 -25.01
N MET A 120 -15.01 -44.34 -24.79
CA MET A 120 -15.16 -43.76 -23.46
C MET A 120 -16.50 -44.12 -22.82
N LEU A 121 -17.59 -44.05 -23.60
CA LEU A 121 -18.93 -44.38 -23.14
C LEU A 121 -19.08 -45.87 -22.81
N ASP A 122 -18.47 -46.75 -23.60
CA ASP A 122 -18.42 -48.18 -23.35
C ASP A 122 -17.71 -48.51 -22.03
N LEU A 123 -16.59 -47.84 -21.77
CA LEU A 123 -15.87 -47.98 -20.50
C LEU A 123 -16.77 -47.54 -19.34
N TYR A 124 -17.40 -46.36 -19.47
CA TYR A 124 -18.28 -45.81 -18.44
C TYR A 124 -19.50 -46.71 -18.18
N ASN A 125 -20.15 -47.21 -19.22
CA ASN A 125 -21.30 -48.12 -19.12
C ASN A 125 -20.92 -49.43 -18.42
N LYS A 126 -19.72 -49.97 -18.70
CA LYS A 126 -19.20 -51.15 -18.00
C LYS A 126 -18.98 -50.89 -16.51
N PHE A 127 -18.44 -49.73 -16.15
CA PHE A 127 -18.29 -49.33 -14.75
C PHE A 127 -19.63 -49.07 -14.07
N GLN A 128 -20.58 -48.46 -14.77
CA GLN A 128 -21.91 -48.17 -14.23
C GLN A 128 -22.67 -49.46 -13.90
N GLY A 129 -22.59 -50.48 -14.76
CA GLY A 129 -23.19 -51.80 -14.52
C GLY A 129 -22.64 -52.53 -13.28
N LEU A 130 -21.45 -52.17 -12.80
CA LEU A 130 -20.87 -52.73 -11.57
C LEU A 130 -21.33 -52.01 -10.30
N TYR A 131 -21.73 -50.74 -10.40
CA TYR A 131 -22.11 -49.87 -9.27
C TYR A 131 -23.62 -49.62 -9.15
N ASP A 132 -24.43 -50.43 -9.82
CA ASP A 132 -25.88 -50.25 -10.06
C ASP A 132 -26.77 -50.20 -8.79
N LEU A 133 -26.18 -50.24 -7.59
CA LEU A 133 -26.86 -50.06 -6.30
C LEU A 133 -26.90 -48.60 -5.80
N VAL A 134 -26.11 -47.67 -6.35
CA VAL A 134 -25.97 -46.31 -5.77
C VAL A 134 -26.37 -45.15 -6.69
N ASN A 135 -26.31 -45.29 -8.02
CA ASN A 135 -26.66 -44.20 -8.95
C ASN A 135 -27.50 -44.67 -10.14
N LYS A 136 -28.83 -44.71 -9.96
CA LYS A 136 -29.77 -44.68 -11.10
C LYS A 136 -29.52 -43.40 -11.91
N HIS A 137 -29.50 -43.54 -13.24
CA HIS A 137 -29.45 -42.43 -14.20
C HIS A 137 -30.25 -41.21 -13.71
N ARG A 138 -29.57 -40.11 -13.35
CA ARG A 138 -30.24 -38.87 -12.91
C ARG A 138 -30.71 -38.00 -14.07
N SER A 139 -30.37 -38.36 -15.31
CA SER A 139 -30.45 -37.48 -16.47
C SER A 139 -31.07 -38.20 -17.66
N LYS A 140 -32.23 -37.69 -18.12
CA LYS A 140 -32.90 -38.10 -19.36
C LYS A 140 -32.80 -37.04 -20.47
N SER A 141 -32.05 -35.95 -20.25
CA SER A 141 -31.97 -34.87 -21.23
C SER A 141 -31.25 -35.35 -22.50
N PRO A 142 -31.84 -35.18 -23.70
CA PRO A 142 -31.20 -35.52 -24.97
C PRO A 142 -30.10 -34.52 -25.36
N TRP A 143 -30.07 -33.34 -24.75
CA TRP A 143 -29.01 -32.36 -24.96
C TRP A 143 -27.75 -32.68 -24.17
N VAL A 144 -26.61 -32.54 -24.85
CA VAL A 144 -25.29 -32.84 -24.32
C VAL A 144 -24.36 -31.68 -24.64
N LEU A 145 -23.71 -31.16 -23.60
CA LEU A 145 -22.64 -30.18 -23.74
C LEU A 145 -21.30 -30.92 -23.78
N ARG A 146 -20.59 -30.84 -24.92
CA ARG A 146 -19.28 -31.43 -25.17
C ARG A 146 -18.22 -30.34 -25.13
N MET A 147 -17.29 -30.45 -24.19
CA MET A 147 -16.15 -29.54 -24.05
C MET A 147 -14.87 -30.26 -24.43
N LYS A 148 -14.05 -29.66 -25.30
CA LYS A 148 -12.72 -30.16 -25.64
C LYS A 148 -11.66 -29.29 -24.97
N PHE A 149 -10.73 -29.95 -24.27
CA PHE A 149 -9.63 -29.29 -23.55
C PHE A 149 -8.31 -29.45 -24.28
N ASN A 150 -7.48 -28.42 -24.19
CA ASN A 150 -6.13 -28.45 -24.70
C ASN A 150 -5.19 -29.17 -23.72
N LYS A 151 -4.60 -30.28 -24.17
CA LYS A 151 -3.68 -31.10 -23.37
C LYS A 151 -2.42 -30.36 -22.91
N GLU A 152 -1.81 -29.58 -23.79
CA GLU A 152 -0.57 -28.86 -23.48
C GLU A 152 -0.79 -27.84 -22.36
N LYS A 153 -1.93 -27.15 -22.40
CA LYS A 153 -2.33 -26.22 -21.35
C LYS A 153 -2.65 -26.96 -20.04
N MET A 154 -3.37 -28.08 -20.09
CA MET A 154 -3.64 -28.89 -18.90
C MET A 154 -2.37 -29.34 -18.19
N VAL A 155 -1.36 -29.80 -18.94
CA VAL A 155 -0.06 -30.21 -18.40
C VAL A 155 0.67 -29.00 -17.78
N THR A 156 0.66 -27.85 -18.46
CA THR A 156 1.31 -26.63 -17.97
C THR A 156 0.73 -26.18 -16.62
N TYR A 157 -0.58 -26.23 -16.46
CA TYR A 157 -1.28 -25.91 -15.22
C TYR A 157 -1.32 -27.07 -14.20
N GLY A 158 -0.75 -28.24 -14.53
CA GLY A 158 -0.77 -29.42 -13.66
C GLY A 158 -2.19 -29.86 -13.28
N LEU A 159 -3.11 -29.83 -14.25
CA LEU A 159 -4.51 -30.22 -14.07
C LEU A 159 -4.76 -31.59 -14.68
N ARG A 160 -5.47 -32.43 -13.92
CA ARG A 160 -5.99 -33.72 -14.38
C ARG A 160 -7.50 -33.63 -14.56
N MET A 161 -8.06 -34.51 -15.39
CA MET A 161 -9.48 -34.45 -15.68
C MET A 161 -10.35 -34.78 -14.46
N ILE A 162 -9.85 -35.62 -13.55
CA ILE A 162 -10.48 -35.89 -12.26
C ILE A 162 -10.60 -34.65 -11.35
N ASP A 163 -9.63 -33.73 -11.42
CA ASP A 163 -9.66 -32.51 -10.60
C ASP A 163 -10.80 -31.60 -11.06
N ILE A 164 -10.99 -31.49 -12.38
CA ILE A 164 -12.08 -30.74 -13.03
C ILE A 164 -13.43 -31.36 -12.66
N TYR A 165 -13.56 -32.67 -12.80
CA TYR A 165 -14.77 -33.41 -12.45
C TYR A 165 -15.15 -33.21 -10.98
N THR A 166 -14.21 -33.37 -10.05
CA THR A 166 -14.46 -33.21 -8.61
C THR A 166 -14.91 -31.80 -8.28
N LYS A 167 -14.34 -30.78 -8.95
CA LYS A 167 -14.70 -29.38 -8.73
C LYS A 167 -16.11 -29.07 -9.24
N LEU A 168 -16.42 -29.49 -10.47
CA LEU A 168 -17.73 -29.30 -11.09
C LEU A 168 -18.83 -30.04 -10.31
N ASN A 169 -18.57 -31.26 -9.87
CA ASN A 169 -19.51 -31.98 -9.03
C ASN A 169 -19.69 -31.31 -7.68
N LYS A 170 -18.64 -30.76 -7.06
CA LYS A 170 -18.80 -30.03 -5.78
C LYS A 170 -19.68 -28.79 -5.93
N THR A 171 -19.62 -28.09 -7.06
CA THR A 171 -20.41 -26.88 -7.31
C THR A 171 -21.81 -27.17 -7.84
N TYR A 172 -21.99 -28.18 -8.70
CA TYR A 172 -23.21 -28.43 -9.47
C TYR A 172 -23.79 -29.85 -9.33
N ASN A 173 -23.44 -30.61 -8.28
CA ASN A 173 -23.86 -32.01 -8.04
C ASN A 173 -25.35 -32.32 -8.31
N LYS A 174 -26.21 -31.34 -8.07
CA LYS A 174 -27.67 -31.48 -8.18
C LYS A 174 -28.20 -31.29 -9.59
N TYR A 175 -27.44 -30.62 -10.46
CA TYR A 175 -27.91 -30.16 -11.77
C TYR A 175 -27.25 -30.90 -12.92
N ILE A 176 -26.00 -31.34 -12.75
CA ILE A 176 -25.19 -31.91 -13.83
C ILE A 176 -24.86 -33.37 -13.57
N ASP A 177 -24.94 -34.16 -14.63
CA ASP A 177 -24.28 -35.46 -14.76
C ASP A 177 -23.08 -35.33 -15.71
N CYS A 178 -21.89 -35.63 -15.22
CA CYS A 178 -20.63 -35.42 -15.94
C CYS A 178 -20.00 -36.76 -16.31
N VAL A 179 -19.56 -36.90 -17.56
CA VAL A 179 -18.71 -38.02 -18.03
C VAL A 179 -17.47 -37.42 -18.67
N TYR A 180 -16.29 -37.94 -18.37
CA TYR A 180 -15.03 -37.39 -18.87
C TYR A 180 -14.11 -38.47 -19.42
N SER A 181 -13.29 -38.14 -20.42
CA SER A 181 -12.30 -39.06 -20.97
C SER A 181 -11.06 -39.15 -20.08
N ASP A 182 -10.34 -40.26 -20.17
CA ASP A 182 -9.06 -40.43 -19.47
C ASP A 182 -8.01 -39.44 -19.99
N ASP A 183 -7.06 -39.06 -19.14
CA ASP A 183 -5.97 -38.12 -19.47
C ASP A 183 -5.09 -38.67 -20.61
N ASN A 184 -5.04 -40.00 -20.79
CA ASN A 184 -4.30 -40.68 -21.85
C ASN A 184 -5.05 -40.77 -23.20
N ALA A 185 -6.34 -40.47 -23.25
CA ALA A 185 -7.13 -40.55 -24.49
C ALA A 185 -6.65 -39.51 -25.51
N GLU A 186 -6.78 -39.75 -26.82
CA GLU A 186 -6.33 -38.83 -27.88
C GLU A 186 -6.94 -37.42 -27.74
N GLU A 187 -8.22 -37.34 -27.40
CA GLU A 187 -8.91 -36.09 -27.07
C GLU A 187 -9.35 -36.07 -25.60
N CYS A 188 -9.04 -34.97 -24.90
CA CYS A 188 -9.55 -34.72 -23.55
C CYS A 188 -10.93 -34.06 -23.66
N ILE A 189 -11.98 -34.87 -23.50
CA ILE A 189 -13.36 -34.49 -23.72
C ILE A 189 -14.11 -34.59 -22.39
N PHE A 190 -14.98 -33.62 -22.16
CA PHE A 190 -15.88 -33.59 -21.03
C PHE A 190 -17.31 -33.43 -21.52
N ARG A 191 -18.17 -34.34 -21.06
CA ARG A 191 -19.56 -34.45 -21.45
C ARG A 191 -20.45 -34.12 -20.26
N ILE A 192 -21.30 -33.12 -20.42
CA ILE A 192 -22.21 -32.62 -19.39
C ILE A 192 -23.64 -32.85 -19.87
N ARG A 193 -24.44 -33.52 -19.05
CA ARG A 193 -25.89 -33.69 -19.21
C ARG A 193 -26.64 -33.04 -18.05
N LEU A 194 -27.85 -32.55 -18.32
CA LEU A 194 -28.70 -32.00 -17.28
C LEU A 194 -29.50 -33.10 -16.61
N THR A 195 -29.58 -33.02 -15.28
CA THR A 195 -30.40 -33.92 -14.46
C THR A 195 -31.88 -33.50 -14.47
N GLU A 196 -32.77 -34.43 -14.14
CA GLU A 196 -34.22 -34.20 -14.09
C GLU A 196 -34.64 -33.07 -13.15
N PHE A 197 -33.81 -32.71 -12.14
CA PHE A 197 -34.06 -31.58 -11.25
C PHE A 197 -33.92 -30.23 -11.95
N ALA A 198 -32.97 -30.09 -12.89
CA ALA A 198 -32.82 -28.87 -13.67
C ALA A 198 -33.97 -28.71 -14.69
N CYS A 199 -34.45 -29.82 -15.25
CA CYS A 199 -35.54 -29.82 -16.24
C CYS A 199 -36.91 -29.48 -15.66
N LYS A 200 -37.15 -29.66 -14.35
CA LYS A 200 -38.44 -29.34 -13.71
C LYS A 200 -38.72 -27.84 -13.63
N ASP A 201 -37.68 -27.02 -13.55
CA ASP A 201 -37.79 -25.56 -13.44
C ASP A 201 -37.85 -24.86 -14.81
N ILE A 202 -37.68 -25.59 -15.91
CA ILE A 202 -37.58 -25.05 -17.27
C ILE A 202 -38.86 -25.41 -18.04
N GLU A 203 -39.68 -24.41 -18.36
CA GLU A 203 -40.78 -24.57 -19.31
C GLU A 203 -40.22 -25.06 -20.66
N SER A 204 -40.89 -26.04 -21.26
CA SER A 204 -40.39 -26.98 -22.28
C SER A 204 -40.03 -26.40 -23.67
N LYS A 205 -39.44 -25.20 -23.74
CA LYS A 205 -38.90 -24.59 -24.97
C LYS A 205 -37.49 -24.03 -24.86
N ASP A 206 -36.97 -23.74 -23.66
CA ASP A 206 -35.69 -23.03 -23.49
C ASP A 206 -34.56 -23.85 -22.85
N GLU A 207 -34.57 -25.18 -22.99
CA GLU A 207 -33.48 -26.04 -22.50
C GLU A 207 -32.11 -25.64 -23.08
N ILE A 208 -32.08 -25.22 -24.35
CA ILE A 208 -30.86 -24.75 -25.02
C ILE A 208 -30.35 -23.45 -24.37
N ALA A 209 -31.24 -22.51 -24.05
CA ALA A 209 -30.87 -21.26 -23.41
C ALA A 209 -30.33 -21.51 -22.00
N ALA A 210 -30.92 -22.45 -21.26
CA ALA A 210 -30.44 -22.88 -19.96
C ALA A 210 -29.04 -23.53 -20.05
N ILE A 211 -28.81 -24.42 -21.02
CA ILE A 211 -27.49 -25.02 -21.26
C ILE A 211 -26.46 -23.96 -21.62
N LYS A 212 -26.82 -22.99 -22.46
CA LYS A 212 -25.92 -21.89 -22.85
C LYS A 212 -25.60 -20.96 -21.69
N ALA A 213 -26.58 -20.65 -20.85
CA ALA A 213 -26.35 -19.88 -19.62
C ALA A 213 -25.45 -20.66 -18.64
N MET A 214 -25.67 -21.97 -18.54
CA MET A 214 -24.85 -22.84 -17.69
C MET A 214 -23.42 -22.98 -18.21
N GLU A 215 -23.24 -23.17 -19.52
CA GLU A 215 -21.94 -23.15 -20.19
C GLU A 215 -21.20 -21.86 -19.85
N HIS A 216 -21.82 -20.70 -20.06
CA HIS A 216 -21.20 -19.41 -19.76
C HIS A 216 -20.77 -19.31 -18.29
N ASN A 217 -21.61 -19.75 -17.35
CA ASN A 217 -21.25 -19.75 -15.93
C ASN A 217 -20.11 -20.74 -15.61
N ILE A 218 -20.14 -21.94 -16.18
CA ILE A 218 -19.10 -22.96 -15.98
C ILE A 218 -17.76 -22.47 -16.54
N VAL A 219 -17.75 -21.86 -17.72
CA VAL A 219 -16.52 -21.43 -18.40
C VAL A 219 -15.86 -20.25 -17.69
N TYR A 220 -16.64 -19.25 -17.26
CA TYR A 220 -16.09 -17.99 -16.75
C TYR A 220 -16.07 -17.85 -15.23
N GLN A 221 -17.00 -18.49 -14.49
CA GLN A 221 -17.11 -18.33 -13.04
C GLN A 221 -16.46 -19.47 -12.25
N VAL A 222 -16.36 -20.68 -12.81
CA VAL A 222 -15.77 -21.81 -12.10
C VAL A 222 -14.25 -21.65 -12.04
N LEU A 223 -13.76 -21.51 -10.82
CA LEU A 223 -12.33 -21.55 -10.49
C LEU A 223 -11.93 -22.99 -10.24
N LEU A 224 -10.98 -23.52 -11.02
CA LEU A 224 -10.50 -24.89 -10.84
C LEU A 224 -9.46 -24.97 -9.71
N LYS A 225 -8.38 -24.20 -9.85
CA LYS A 225 -7.24 -24.09 -8.92
C LYS A 225 -6.87 -22.62 -8.73
N GLY A 226 -6.06 -22.37 -7.70
CA GLY A 226 -5.53 -21.06 -7.37
C GLY A 226 -6.36 -20.26 -6.38
N TYR A 227 -5.76 -19.17 -5.94
CA TYR A 227 -6.36 -18.22 -5.00
C TYR A 227 -7.01 -17.07 -5.75
N LYS A 228 -8.09 -16.53 -5.19
CA LYS A 228 -8.77 -15.38 -5.79
C LYS A 228 -7.83 -14.17 -5.77
N GLY A 229 -7.81 -13.42 -6.85
CA GLY A 229 -7.02 -12.19 -6.95
C GLY A 229 -5.59 -12.38 -7.47
N ILE A 230 -5.10 -13.62 -7.62
CA ILE A 230 -3.77 -13.90 -8.20
C ILE A 230 -3.93 -14.39 -9.63
N ASN A 231 -3.60 -13.54 -10.60
CA ASN A 231 -3.84 -13.85 -12.02
C ASN A 231 -2.72 -14.70 -12.61
N LYS A 232 -1.47 -14.31 -12.39
CA LYS A 232 -0.31 -14.96 -12.99
C LYS A 232 0.81 -15.09 -11.98
N VAL A 233 1.58 -16.15 -12.11
CA VAL A 233 2.67 -16.45 -11.18
C VAL A 233 3.95 -16.74 -11.96
N SER A 234 5.06 -16.13 -11.54
CA SER A 234 6.40 -16.36 -12.08
C SER A 234 7.32 -16.95 -11.03
N LEU A 235 8.26 -17.78 -11.47
CA LEU A 235 9.26 -18.40 -10.63
C LEU A 235 10.62 -17.74 -10.87
N ASN A 236 11.24 -17.22 -9.83
CA ASN A 236 12.51 -16.53 -9.87
C ASN A 236 13.55 -17.23 -8.99
N LYS A 237 14.80 -17.28 -9.44
CA LYS A 237 15.93 -17.85 -8.68
C LYS A 237 16.62 -16.72 -7.92
N LYS A 238 16.62 -16.78 -6.59
CA LYS A 238 17.40 -15.86 -5.74
C LYS A 238 18.65 -16.55 -5.21
N GLN A 239 19.73 -15.79 -5.11
CA GLN A 239 21.00 -16.24 -4.56
C GLN A 239 21.33 -15.33 -3.39
N ASN A 240 21.38 -15.90 -2.19
CA ASN A 240 21.65 -15.18 -0.96
C ASN A 240 22.82 -15.84 -0.23
N GLU A 241 23.63 -15.05 0.45
CA GLU A 241 24.67 -15.56 1.35
C GLU A 241 24.15 -15.44 2.78
N ILE A 242 23.89 -16.59 3.40
CA ILE A 242 23.39 -16.65 4.77
C ILE A 242 24.57 -16.97 5.68
N TYR A 243 24.78 -16.14 6.70
CA TYR A 243 25.78 -16.41 7.72
C TYR A 243 25.30 -17.57 8.61
N ASN A 244 26.05 -18.67 8.64
CA ASN A 244 25.77 -19.79 9.51
C ASN A 244 26.59 -19.65 10.80
N ASP A 245 25.90 -19.32 11.90
CA ASP A 245 26.52 -19.05 13.21
C ASP A 245 27.23 -20.29 13.79
N GLU A 246 26.76 -21.50 13.46
CA GLU A 246 27.36 -22.76 13.93
C GLU A 246 28.70 -23.07 13.25
N LYS A 247 28.87 -22.65 11.99
CA LYS A 247 30.08 -22.93 11.18
C LYS A 247 31.02 -21.73 11.06
N GLY A 248 30.61 -20.55 11.54
CA GLY A 248 31.37 -19.31 11.41
C GLY A 248 31.69 -18.93 9.97
N LYS A 249 30.86 -19.36 9.01
CA LYS A 249 31.09 -19.15 7.56
C LYS A 249 29.79 -18.72 6.88
N PHE A 250 29.94 -17.90 5.84
CA PHE A 250 28.86 -17.59 4.92
C PHE A 250 28.63 -18.78 4.00
N GLU A 251 27.40 -19.30 4.00
CA GLU A 251 26.97 -20.35 3.10
C GLU A 251 26.18 -19.72 1.95
N LYS A 252 26.48 -20.15 0.72
CA LYS A 252 25.77 -19.69 -0.47
C LYS A 252 24.49 -20.49 -0.59
N VAL A 253 23.37 -19.80 -0.58
CA VAL A 253 22.04 -20.39 -0.62
C VAL A 253 21.33 -19.96 -1.89
N VAL A 254 20.93 -20.95 -2.67
CA VAL A 254 20.10 -20.75 -3.86
C VAL A 254 18.69 -21.18 -3.51
N GLU A 255 17.74 -20.26 -3.63
CA GLU A 255 16.33 -20.53 -3.36
C GLU A 255 15.45 -20.10 -4.55
N TRP A 256 14.41 -20.89 -4.80
CA TRP A 256 13.36 -20.50 -5.71
C TRP A 256 12.33 -19.64 -4.97
N VAL A 257 11.97 -18.51 -5.55
CA VAL A 257 10.97 -17.56 -5.01
C VAL A 257 9.89 -17.37 -6.04
N ILE A 258 8.66 -17.23 -5.57
CA ILE A 258 7.49 -17.08 -6.43
C ILE A 258 7.05 -15.62 -6.39
N ASP A 259 6.97 -14.98 -7.56
CA ASP A 259 6.46 -13.62 -7.71
C ASP A 259 5.09 -13.67 -8.39
N SER A 260 4.07 -13.11 -7.74
CA SER A 260 2.69 -13.10 -8.24
C SER A 260 2.29 -11.74 -8.82
N ASP A 261 1.41 -11.78 -9.82
CA ASP A 261 0.60 -10.67 -10.29
C ASP A 261 -0.78 -10.77 -9.64
N GLY A 262 -1.05 -9.86 -8.71
CA GLY A 262 -2.20 -9.91 -7.81
C GLY A 262 -1.82 -10.15 -6.36
N THR A 263 -2.75 -9.79 -5.47
CA THR A 263 -2.58 -9.87 -4.01
C THR A 263 -3.71 -10.66 -3.33
N ASN A 264 -3.30 -11.61 -2.47
CA ASN A 264 -4.16 -12.29 -1.50
C ASN A 264 -3.31 -12.95 -0.41
N LEU A 265 -2.76 -12.11 0.46
CA LEU A 265 -1.82 -12.50 1.50
C LEU A 265 -2.43 -13.50 2.50
N MET A 266 -3.69 -13.34 2.86
CA MET A 266 -4.35 -14.18 3.87
C MET A 266 -4.41 -15.65 3.46
N GLU A 267 -4.87 -15.94 2.24
CA GLU A 267 -4.99 -17.33 1.77
C GLU A 267 -3.61 -17.96 1.47
N ILE A 268 -2.64 -17.16 1.03
CA ILE A 268 -1.27 -17.60 0.77
C ILE A 268 -0.57 -18.02 2.06
N LEU A 269 -0.65 -17.20 3.12
CA LEU A 269 -0.01 -17.51 4.40
C LEU A 269 -0.57 -18.77 5.07
N ALA A 270 -1.80 -19.17 4.72
CA ALA A 270 -2.42 -20.40 5.21
C ALA A 270 -1.86 -21.69 4.56
N ASN A 271 -1.11 -21.57 3.46
CA ASN A 271 -0.58 -22.73 2.75
C ASN A 271 0.62 -23.34 3.51
N PRO A 272 0.62 -24.65 3.81
CA PRO A 272 1.68 -25.29 4.60
C PRO A 272 3.04 -25.35 3.90
N ASN A 273 3.12 -25.22 2.57
CA ASN A 273 4.38 -25.26 1.83
C ASN A 273 5.05 -23.89 1.70
N ILE A 274 4.34 -22.83 2.11
CA ILE A 274 4.77 -21.44 2.00
C ILE A 274 5.38 -21.01 3.35
N ASP A 275 6.42 -20.19 3.27
CA ASP A 275 7.06 -19.58 4.42
C ASP A 275 6.30 -18.31 4.81
N SER A 276 5.57 -18.40 5.92
CA SER A 276 4.76 -17.30 6.44
C SER A 276 5.59 -16.17 7.06
N THR A 277 6.87 -16.39 7.36
CA THR A 277 7.73 -15.40 8.03
C THR A 277 8.37 -14.42 7.06
N ARG A 278 8.68 -14.87 5.83
CA ARG A 278 9.42 -14.09 4.82
C ARG A 278 8.56 -13.60 3.67
N THR A 279 7.34 -14.11 3.50
CA THR A 279 6.43 -13.71 2.40
C THR A 279 5.94 -12.28 2.60
N ILE A 280 6.09 -11.44 1.56
CA ILE A 280 5.79 -10.00 1.65
C ILE A 280 4.93 -9.56 0.45
N SER A 281 3.92 -8.73 0.75
CA SER A 281 3.05 -8.05 -0.23
C SER A 281 3.54 -6.63 -0.49
N ASN A 282 3.24 -6.09 -1.67
CA ASN A 282 3.44 -4.67 -1.96
C ASN A 282 2.22 -3.81 -1.62
N ASP A 283 1.07 -4.41 -1.29
CA ASP A 283 -0.12 -3.71 -0.86
C ASP A 283 -0.08 -3.48 0.66
N ILE A 284 0.23 -2.24 1.04
CA ILE A 284 0.33 -1.84 2.45
C ILE A 284 -1.00 -1.96 3.18
N ARG A 285 -2.13 -1.74 2.50
CA ARG A 285 -3.45 -1.85 3.15
C ARG A 285 -3.79 -3.30 3.46
N GLU A 286 -3.44 -4.21 2.57
CA GLU A 286 -3.57 -5.65 2.80
C GLU A 286 -2.70 -6.09 3.99
N ILE A 287 -1.43 -5.64 4.03
CA ILE A 287 -0.54 -5.90 5.18
C ILE A 287 -1.16 -5.37 6.48
N HIS A 288 -1.68 -4.15 6.47
CA HIS A 288 -2.36 -3.57 7.64
C HIS A 288 -3.56 -4.41 8.10
N ALA A 289 -4.35 -4.95 7.17
CA ALA A 289 -5.54 -5.75 7.49
C ALA A 289 -5.20 -7.15 8.02
N VAL A 290 -4.11 -7.77 7.52
CA VAL A 290 -3.72 -9.15 7.89
C VAL A 290 -2.76 -9.18 9.07
N LEU A 291 -1.75 -8.32 9.09
CA LEU A 291 -0.62 -8.34 10.03
C LEU A 291 -0.63 -7.17 11.03
N GLY A 292 -1.35 -6.08 10.75
CA GLY A 292 -1.47 -4.92 11.63
C GLY A 292 -0.58 -3.72 11.28
N ILE A 293 -0.64 -2.67 12.12
CA ILE A 293 -0.04 -1.35 11.82
C ILE A 293 1.50 -1.34 11.83
N GLU A 294 2.16 -2.08 12.73
CA GLU A 294 3.62 -2.15 12.78
C GLU A 294 4.20 -2.90 11.56
N ALA A 295 3.51 -3.94 11.11
CA ALA A 295 3.86 -4.62 9.86
C ALA A 295 3.68 -3.68 8.66
N ALA A 296 2.62 -2.88 8.66
CA ALA A 296 2.40 -1.86 7.61
C ALA A 296 3.47 -0.76 7.65
N ARG A 297 3.91 -0.32 8.84
CA ARG A 297 5.03 0.62 9.02
C ARG A 297 6.31 0.11 8.37
N ASN A 298 6.69 -1.14 8.67
CA ASN A 298 7.86 -1.77 8.06
C ASN A 298 7.69 -2.03 6.56
N GLY A 299 6.49 -2.40 6.13
CA GLY A 299 6.14 -2.55 4.71
C GLY A 299 6.32 -1.24 3.93
N LEU A 300 5.84 -0.12 4.48
CA LEU A 300 6.05 1.23 3.93
C LEU A 300 7.53 1.59 3.85
N ALA A 301 8.30 1.31 4.91
CA ALA A 301 9.74 1.57 4.93
C ALA A 301 10.44 0.85 3.77
N ARG A 302 10.15 -0.43 3.60
CA ARG A 302 10.75 -1.25 2.55
C ARG A 302 10.36 -0.76 1.16
N GLU A 303 9.08 -0.47 0.94
CA GLU A 303 8.59 0.04 -0.35
C GLU A 303 9.20 1.40 -0.71
N LEU A 304 9.31 2.32 0.25
CA LEU A 304 9.92 3.63 0.02
C LEU A 304 11.42 3.52 -0.27
N VAL A 305 12.15 2.64 0.43
CA VAL A 305 13.56 2.34 0.12
C VAL A 305 13.71 1.74 -1.28
N ASN A 306 12.83 0.79 -1.64
CA ASN A 306 12.84 0.18 -2.97
C ASN A 306 12.63 1.19 -4.12
N ILE A 307 11.85 2.25 -3.88
CA ILE A 307 11.58 3.29 -4.89
C ILE A 307 12.72 4.30 -4.99
N ILE A 308 13.29 4.71 -3.86
CA ILE A 308 14.30 5.78 -3.78
C ILE A 308 15.71 5.24 -4.06
N GLY A 309 15.91 3.93 -3.92
CA GLY A 309 17.20 3.27 -4.03
C GLY A 309 17.95 3.25 -2.70
N GLU A 310 18.83 2.25 -2.55
CA GLU A 310 19.65 2.10 -1.36
C GLU A 310 20.70 3.23 -1.27
N GLY A 311 20.77 3.90 -0.13
CA GLY A 311 21.83 4.88 0.19
C GLY A 311 21.53 6.34 -0.14
N SER A 312 20.47 6.65 -0.91
CA SER A 312 20.18 8.04 -1.32
C SER A 312 19.57 8.91 -0.22
N MET A 313 18.94 8.30 0.81
CA MET A 313 18.22 9.03 1.86
C MET A 313 18.58 8.53 3.26
N ASN A 314 18.76 9.48 4.19
CA ASN A 314 18.94 9.16 5.60
C ASN A 314 17.66 8.55 6.20
N TYR A 315 17.80 7.43 6.91
CA TYR A 315 16.72 6.72 7.60
C TYR A 315 15.85 7.63 8.48
N ARG A 316 16.41 8.68 9.11
CA ARG A 316 15.65 9.59 9.97
C ARG A 316 14.54 10.34 9.23
N HIS A 317 14.78 10.77 8.00
CA HIS A 317 13.76 11.45 7.19
C HIS A 317 12.65 10.49 6.78
N LEU A 318 13.04 9.26 6.41
CA LEU A 318 12.14 8.19 6.06
C LEU A 318 11.25 7.77 7.24
N SER A 319 11.86 7.48 8.39
CA SER A 319 11.14 7.08 9.61
C SER A 319 10.12 8.15 9.99
N LEU A 320 10.51 9.43 9.98
CA LEU A 320 9.60 10.51 10.34
C LEU A 320 8.36 10.54 9.44
N LEU A 321 8.53 10.35 8.12
CA LEU A 321 7.40 10.29 7.20
C LEU A 321 6.47 9.10 7.54
N ILE A 322 7.05 7.91 7.70
CA ILE A 322 6.27 6.70 7.94
C ILE A 322 5.55 6.77 9.29
N ASP A 323 6.22 7.30 10.31
CA ASP A 323 5.65 7.50 11.64
C ASP A 323 4.48 8.50 11.55
N THR A 324 4.62 9.59 10.78
CA THR A 324 3.48 10.51 10.54
C THR A 324 2.31 9.86 9.80
N MET A 325 2.55 8.83 8.97
CA MET A 325 1.49 8.08 8.30
C MET A 325 0.82 7.03 9.19
N THR A 326 1.48 6.57 10.26
CA THR A 326 1.06 5.39 11.03
C THR A 326 0.72 5.67 12.50
N TYR A 327 1.10 6.83 13.07
CA TYR A 327 0.99 7.10 14.51
C TYR A 327 -0.42 7.01 15.11
N LYS A 328 -1.49 7.22 14.32
CA LYS A 328 -2.88 7.15 14.82
C LYS A 328 -3.42 5.71 14.96
N GLY A 329 -2.64 4.70 14.57
CA GLY A 329 -3.11 3.31 14.52
C GLY A 329 -3.93 2.97 13.27
N SER A 330 -4.02 3.88 12.30
CA SER A 330 -4.59 3.65 10.98
C SER A 330 -3.71 4.31 9.93
N LEU A 331 -3.65 3.74 8.73
CA LEU A 331 -2.88 4.32 7.62
C LEU A 331 -3.49 5.66 7.17
N MET A 332 -2.75 6.74 7.38
CA MET A 332 -3.12 8.10 6.98
C MET A 332 -2.49 8.42 5.62
N SER A 333 -3.28 8.90 4.67
CA SER A 333 -2.75 9.46 3.43
C SER A 333 -2.16 10.85 3.65
N ILE A 334 -1.17 11.21 2.86
CA ILE A 334 -0.56 12.54 2.82
C ILE A 334 -1.19 13.31 1.65
N ASP A 335 -2.51 13.44 1.74
CA ASP A 335 -3.34 14.27 0.85
C ASP A 335 -4.28 15.12 1.71
N ARG A 336 -5.04 16.04 1.10
CA ARG A 336 -6.07 16.84 1.78
C ARG A 336 -7.00 15.99 2.66
N HIS A 337 -7.39 14.82 2.19
CA HIS A 337 -8.33 13.94 2.89
C HIS A 337 -7.73 13.31 4.14
N GLY A 338 -6.41 13.08 4.17
CA GLY A 338 -5.72 12.55 5.33
C GLY A 338 -5.33 13.64 6.32
N ILE A 339 -4.84 14.78 5.83
CA ILE A 339 -4.48 15.93 6.67
C ILE A 339 -5.71 16.52 7.38
N ASN A 340 -6.87 16.58 6.72
CA ASN A 340 -8.10 17.09 7.34
C ASN A 340 -8.64 16.21 8.47
N ARG A 341 -8.29 14.91 8.49
CA ARG A 341 -8.63 13.97 9.58
C ARG A 341 -7.71 14.10 10.79
N ASN A 342 -6.64 14.89 10.70
CA ASN A 342 -5.84 15.22 11.86
C ASN A 342 -6.59 16.20 12.76
N SER A 343 -6.29 16.15 14.06
CA SER A 343 -6.82 17.08 15.06
C SER A 343 -6.06 18.41 15.01
N SER A 344 -5.82 18.92 13.80
CA SER A 344 -5.30 20.26 13.57
C SER A 344 -6.42 21.29 13.67
N SER A 345 -6.06 22.54 13.93
CA SER A 345 -7.05 23.59 14.05
C SER A 345 -7.69 23.96 12.71
N ALA A 346 -8.91 24.51 12.75
CA ALA A 346 -9.61 25.00 11.57
C ALA A 346 -8.75 25.93 10.70
N LEU A 347 -7.98 26.85 11.32
CA LEU A 347 -7.12 27.80 10.62
C LEU A 347 -5.88 27.12 9.98
N SER A 348 -5.34 26.09 10.65
CA SER A 348 -4.26 25.28 10.09
C SER A 348 -4.75 24.51 8.87
N LYS A 349 -5.96 23.95 8.93
CA LYS A 349 -6.55 23.16 7.85
C LYS A 349 -6.99 24.05 6.68
N SER A 350 -7.50 25.25 6.94
CA SER A 350 -7.85 26.21 5.88
C SER A 350 -6.64 26.68 5.06
N SER A 351 -5.43 26.55 5.60
CA SER A 351 -4.19 26.83 4.87
C SER A 351 -3.87 25.81 3.77
N PHE A 352 -4.52 24.64 3.76
CA PHE A 352 -4.21 23.54 2.86
C PHE A 352 -5.43 23.14 2.01
N GLU A 353 -5.39 23.48 0.72
CA GLU A 353 -6.36 23.17 -0.35
C GLU A 353 -7.82 23.66 -0.16
N GLU A 354 -8.46 23.41 0.99
CA GLU A 354 -9.89 23.65 1.24
C GLU A 354 -10.12 24.75 2.29
N SER A 355 -9.96 26.01 1.90
CA SER A 355 -10.05 27.15 2.85
C SER A 355 -11.49 27.46 3.29
N VAL A 356 -12.42 27.64 2.35
CA VAL A 356 -13.77 28.14 2.63
C VAL A 356 -14.58 27.12 3.41
N ASP A 357 -14.59 25.87 2.95
CA ASP A 357 -15.34 24.79 3.58
C ASP A 357 -14.89 24.56 5.02
N MET A 358 -13.58 24.69 5.28
CA MET A 358 -13.07 24.44 6.62
C MET A 358 -13.41 25.55 7.62
N LEU A 359 -13.43 26.81 7.15
CA LEU A 359 -13.90 27.93 7.97
C LEU A 359 -15.40 27.85 8.23
N ILE A 360 -16.20 27.43 7.24
CA ILE A 360 -17.64 27.23 7.42
C ILE A 360 -17.89 26.13 8.45
N ASN A 361 -17.24 24.97 8.31
CA ASN A 361 -17.37 23.87 9.25
C ASN A 361 -16.92 24.26 10.66
N GLY A 362 -15.76 24.91 10.79
CA GLY A 362 -15.28 25.44 12.06
C GLY A 362 -16.27 26.43 12.69
N SER A 363 -16.94 27.25 11.88
CA SER A 363 -17.97 28.19 12.34
C SER A 363 -19.23 27.49 12.82
N ILE A 364 -19.72 26.47 12.08
CA ILE A 364 -20.89 25.67 12.44
C ILE A 364 -20.68 24.94 13.76
N PHE A 365 -19.49 24.35 13.95
CA PHE A 365 -19.15 23.61 15.16
C PHE A 365 -18.57 24.48 16.28
N SER A 366 -18.42 25.79 16.06
CA SER A 366 -17.76 26.72 16.99
C SER A 366 -16.41 26.18 17.48
N GLU A 367 -15.58 25.71 16.53
CA GLU A 367 -14.25 25.16 16.81
C GLU A 367 -13.34 26.24 17.39
N TYR A 368 -12.74 25.96 18.54
CA TYR A 368 -11.81 26.87 19.20
C TYR A 368 -10.37 26.59 18.77
N ASP A 369 -9.67 27.61 18.24
CA ASP A 369 -8.27 27.50 17.82
C ASP A 369 -7.33 28.10 18.88
N ASN A 370 -6.44 27.26 19.41
CA ASN A 370 -5.39 27.66 20.36
C ASN A 370 -4.19 28.36 19.70
N ILE A 371 -4.16 28.46 18.36
CA ILE A 371 -3.06 29.08 17.59
C ILE A 371 -1.70 28.45 17.96
N SER A 372 -1.70 27.14 18.19
CA SER A 372 -0.49 26.38 18.55
C SER A 372 0.31 25.93 17.32
N GLY A 373 -0.33 25.91 16.15
CA GLY A 373 0.32 25.56 14.89
C GLY A 373 1.13 26.72 14.30
N ILE A 374 2.09 26.40 13.44
CA ILE A 374 2.92 27.40 12.75
C ILE A 374 2.06 28.23 11.78
N SER A 375 1.19 27.60 10.98
CA SER A 375 0.39 28.32 9.98
C SER A 375 -0.55 29.39 10.58
N PRO A 376 -1.34 29.09 11.65
CA PRO A 376 -2.16 30.10 12.30
C PRO A 376 -1.37 31.27 12.89
N GLN A 377 -0.19 31.01 13.46
CA GLN A 377 0.66 32.06 14.04
C GLN A 377 1.17 33.02 12.96
N VAL A 378 1.61 32.48 11.82
CA VAL A 378 2.05 33.28 10.67
C VAL A 378 0.89 34.10 10.08
N MET A 379 -0.31 33.51 9.95
CA MET A 379 -1.50 34.22 9.47
C MET A 379 -1.87 35.44 10.33
N LEU A 380 -1.65 35.35 11.64
CA LEU A 380 -1.95 36.42 12.60
C LEU A 380 -0.77 37.38 12.83
N GLY A 381 0.37 37.17 12.16
CA GLY A 381 1.57 37.98 12.33
C GLY A 381 2.27 37.80 13.69
N LYS A 382 2.05 36.67 14.38
CA LYS A 382 2.77 36.32 15.62
C LYS A 382 4.07 35.60 15.29
N VAL A 383 5.06 35.73 16.17
CA VAL A 383 6.29 34.94 16.08
C VAL A 383 5.92 33.46 16.26
N PRO A 384 6.27 32.57 15.32
CA PRO A 384 5.92 31.16 15.42
C PRO A 384 6.77 30.43 16.46
N ASN A 385 6.17 29.47 17.16
CA ASN A 385 6.84 28.64 18.18
C ASN A 385 7.71 27.56 17.51
N CYS A 386 8.73 27.97 16.76
CA CYS A 386 9.69 27.08 16.12
C CYS A 386 11.11 27.68 16.10
N GLY A 387 12.12 26.83 16.28
CA GLY A 387 13.52 27.26 16.25
C GLY A 387 13.83 28.27 17.36
N SER A 388 14.24 29.48 16.96
CA SER A 388 14.54 30.59 17.87
C SER A 388 13.31 31.14 18.60
N GLY A 389 12.11 30.96 18.06
CA GLY A 389 10.86 31.39 18.70
C GLY A 389 10.30 30.37 19.70
N ASN A 390 10.98 29.26 19.95
CA ASN A 390 10.51 28.22 20.88
C ASN A 390 10.88 28.50 22.35
N PHE A 391 11.70 29.51 22.60
CA PHE A 391 12.07 29.93 23.94
C PHE A 391 11.89 31.45 24.06
N ASP A 392 11.57 31.88 25.27
CA ASP A 392 11.51 33.30 25.59
C ASP A 392 12.84 33.74 26.20
N ILE A 393 13.18 35.01 25.96
CA ILE A 393 14.36 35.64 26.54
C ILE A 393 13.87 36.48 27.71
N VAL A 394 14.40 36.18 28.89
CA VAL A 394 14.15 36.93 30.12
C VAL A 394 15.44 37.63 30.52
N LEU A 395 15.31 38.87 30.99
CA LEU A 395 16.46 39.61 31.51
C LEU A 395 16.80 39.10 32.91
N ASP A 396 18.06 38.75 33.10
CA ASP A 396 18.60 38.48 34.43
C ASP A 396 18.98 39.80 35.12
N GLU A 397 18.11 40.25 36.03
CA GLU A 397 18.27 41.49 36.78
C GLU A 397 19.43 41.44 37.79
N GLU A 398 19.71 40.26 38.35
CA GLU A 398 20.79 40.08 39.33
C GLU A 398 22.14 40.21 38.65
N TYR A 399 22.33 39.49 37.54
CA TYR A 399 23.55 39.56 36.75
C TYR A 399 23.75 40.95 36.11
N MET A 400 22.68 41.61 35.67
CA MET A 400 22.76 43.00 35.19
C MET A 400 23.25 43.96 36.29
N SER A 401 22.77 43.78 37.52
CA SER A 401 23.18 44.58 38.67
C SER A 401 24.65 44.36 39.04
N GLU A 402 25.17 43.14 38.90
CA GLU A 402 26.59 42.84 39.07
C GLU A 402 27.45 43.45 37.97
N LEU A 403 27.01 43.34 36.70
CA LEU A 403 27.66 43.98 35.56
C LEU A 403 27.78 45.50 35.79
N MET A 404 26.70 46.18 36.17
CA MET A 404 26.73 47.62 36.46
C MET A 404 27.68 48.01 37.60
N LYS A 405 27.91 47.13 38.58
CA LYS A 405 28.91 47.35 39.64
C LYS A 405 30.34 47.16 39.14
N SER A 406 30.54 46.23 38.20
CA SER A 406 31.85 45.93 37.60
C SER A 406 32.29 46.94 36.52
N VAL A 407 31.35 47.68 35.93
CA VAL A 407 31.70 48.76 34.99
C VAL A 407 32.26 49.95 35.78
N ASP A 408 33.54 50.25 35.53
CA ASP A 408 34.22 51.43 36.06
C ASP A 408 33.39 52.70 35.80
N LYS A 409 32.79 53.28 36.86
CA LYS A 409 32.04 54.54 36.80
C LYS A 409 32.83 55.68 36.15
N ASN A 410 34.16 55.58 36.14
CA ASN A 410 35.08 56.53 35.52
C ASN A 410 35.13 56.42 33.99
N LYS A 411 34.93 55.24 33.40
CA LYS A 411 34.84 55.06 31.93
C LYS A 411 33.53 55.63 31.39
N ILE A 412 32.43 55.41 32.10
CA ILE A 412 31.11 55.97 31.75
C ILE A 412 31.12 57.50 31.86
N LYS A 413 31.70 58.07 32.93
CA LYS A 413 31.86 59.52 33.08
C LYS A 413 32.72 60.15 31.99
N LYS A 414 33.74 59.43 31.48
CA LYS A 414 34.61 59.92 30.41
C LYS A 414 33.88 59.94 29.07
N ILE A 415 33.18 58.85 28.73
CA ILE A 415 32.35 58.75 27.51
C ILE A 415 31.20 59.76 27.52
N ALA A 416 30.57 59.99 28.68
CA ALA A 416 29.51 60.99 28.83
C ALA A 416 30.02 62.43 28.69
N LYS A 417 31.24 62.72 29.18
CA LYS A 417 31.91 64.01 28.97
C LYS A 417 32.26 64.24 27.50
N ASP A 418 32.80 63.20 26.85
CA ASP A 418 33.16 63.26 25.43
C ASP A 418 31.92 63.45 24.53
N LEU A 419 30.73 63.01 24.95
CA LEU A 419 29.45 63.23 24.25
C LEU A 419 28.85 64.63 24.51
N GLN A 420 29.01 65.19 25.72
CA GLN A 420 28.56 66.54 26.04
C GLN A 420 29.41 67.61 25.34
N GLU A 421 30.73 67.40 25.21
CA GLU A 421 31.61 68.28 24.43
C GLU A 421 31.27 68.30 22.92
N ILE A 422 30.55 67.28 22.41
CA ILE A 422 30.07 67.24 21.02
C ILE A 422 28.74 68.00 20.86
N GLN A 423 27.87 68.01 21.89
CA GLN A 423 26.60 68.74 21.86
C GLN A 423 26.75 70.25 22.06
N GLU A 424 27.73 70.70 22.85
CA GLU A 424 28.00 72.14 23.05
C GLU A 424 28.55 72.86 21.80
N ILE A 425 28.92 72.12 20.74
CA ILE A 425 29.35 72.71 19.45
C ILE A 425 28.15 73.06 18.55
N ASP A 426 27.00 72.41 18.73
CA ASP A 426 25.82 72.58 17.86
C ASP A 426 24.79 73.61 18.38
N GLU A 427 24.91 74.10 19.63
CA GLU A 427 23.95 75.04 20.22
C GLU A 427 24.18 76.52 19.85
N SER A 428 25.06 76.83 18.89
CA SER A 428 25.24 78.22 18.41
C SER A 428 24.15 78.72 17.44
N HIS A 429 23.14 77.92 17.11
CA HIS A 429 21.96 78.34 16.36
C HIS A 429 20.69 77.73 16.96
N ILE A 430 19.93 78.54 17.71
CA ILE A 430 18.49 78.82 17.54
C ILE A 430 18.02 79.65 18.74
N GLU A 431 17.42 80.81 18.43
CA GLU A 431 16.85 81.80 19.35
C GLU A 431 15.53 81.31 20.00
N GLU A 432 15.40 81.65 21.29
CA GLU A 432 14.23 82.11 22.07
C GLU A 432 12.85 81.43 21.92
N GLU A 433 12.29 80.94 23.04
CA GLU A 433 11.23 81.66 23.78
C GLU A 433 10.94 81.00 25.15
N ASP A 434 10.89 81.86 26.17
CA ASP A 434 10.72 81.59 27.60
C ASP A 434 9.31 81.10 27.99
N ASN A 435 9.19 80.27 29.04
CA ASN A 435 8.69 80.71 30.35
C ASN A 435 8.51 79.56 31.37
N GLU A 436 9.00 79.90 32.56
CA GLU A 436 8.96 79.36 33.92
C GLU A 436 7.84 78.39 34.35
N ASP A 437 8.24 77.36 35.12
CA ASP A 437 7.64 77.05 36.42
C ASP A 437 8.69 76.36 37.33
N GLU A 438 9.11 77.07 38.38
CA GLU A 438 9.91 76.53 39.49
C GLU A 438 9.07 75.59 40.38
N TYR A 439 9.66 74.53 40.95
CA TYR A 439 9.80 74.32 42.41
C TYR A 439 10.48 72.97 42.74
N GLU A 440 11.65 73.12 43.36
CA GLU A 440 12.33 72.38 44.44
C GLU A 440 11.97 70.92 44.80
N GLY A 441 13.04 70.14 45.05
CA GLY A 441 13.16 69.38 46.30
C GLY A 441 13.28 67.86 46.22
N ASN A 442 14.53 67.39 46.11
CA ASN A 442 15.10 66.12 46.62
C ASN A 442 14.15 64.93 46.92
N ASP A 443 14.19 63.92 46.03
CA ASP A 443 14.53 62.52 46.34
C ASP A 443 14.64 61.72 45.04
N ILE A 444 15.86 61.53 44.53
CA ILE A 444 16.09 60.69 43.33
C ILE A 444 16.14 59.23 43.76
N VAL A 445 14.96 58.64 43.96
CA VAL A 445 14.77 57.22 43.70
C VAL A 445 14.76 57.10 42.17
N PRO A 446 15.66 56.32 41.53
CA PRO A 446 15.58 56.12 40.10
C PRO A 446 14.39 55.20 39.80
N SER A 447 13.18 55.76 39.77
CA SER A 447 12.01 55.12 39.19
C SER A 447 12.21 55.13 37.67
N PHE A 448 12.57 53.99 37.10
CA PHE A 448 12.47 53.78 35.66
C PHE A 448 10.99 53.71 35.29
N ASN A 449 10.39 54.87 35.02
CA ASN A 449 9.10 54.96 34.34
C ASN A 449 9.29 54.58 32.87
N TYR A 450 9.41 53.28 32.59
CA TYR A 450 8.88 52.79 31.33
C TYR A 450 7.36 52.81 31.48
N SER A 451 6.68 53.69 30.74
CA SER A 451 5.25 53.52 30.55
C SER A 451 5.06 52.17 29.84
N LEU A 452 4.74 51.12 30.59
CA LEU A 452 4.07 49.97 30.02
C LEU A 452 2.82 50.53 29.36
N LYS A 453 2.80 50.59 28.02
CA LYS A 453 1.52 50.79 27.32
C LYS A 453 0.55 49.78 27.93
N PRO A 454 -0.60 50.22 28.47
CA PRO A 454 -1.55 49.30 29.04
C PRO A 454 -1.91 48.28 27.95
N LYS A 455 -1.97 47.00 28.34
CA LYS A 455 -2.46 45.84 27.56
C LYS A 455 -3.23 46.30 26.34
N ASP A 456 -2.74 45.95 25.15
CA ASP A 456 -3.45 46.18 23.89
C ASP A 456 -4.95 45.97 24.11
N LYS A 457 -5.70 47.07 24.04
CA LYS A 457 -7.16 47.01 24.02
C LYS A 457 -7.48 46.14 22.81
N CYS A 458 -8.00 44.94 23.04
CA CYS A 458 -8.65 44.18 21.97
C CYS A 458 -9.61 45.14 21.26
N PHE A 459 -9.45 45.30 19.94
CA PHE A 459 -10.43 46.03 19.15
C PHE A 459 -11.77 45.29 19.28
N ASN A 460 -12.69 45.83 20.09
CA ASN A 460 -14.07 45.41 20.05
C ASN A 460 -14.64 45.84 18.69
N LEU A 461 -14.82 44.88 17.79
CA LEU A 461 -15.63 45.06 16.60
C LEU A 461 -16.99 45.63 17.02
N LYS A 462 -17.45 46.70 16.36
CA LYS A 462 -18.81 47.23 16.57
C LYS A 462 -19.81 46.10 16.35
N LYS A 463 -20.71 45.87 17.32
CA LYS A 463 -21.86 44.96 17.14
C LYS A 463 -22.58 45.35 15.85
N GLN A 464 -22.60 44.45 14.87
CA GLN A 464 -23.45 44.60 13.70
C GLN A 464 -24.89 44.41 14.15
N GLU A 465 -25.69 45.46 14.07
CA GLU A 465 -27.13 45.35 14.20
C GLU A 465 -27.68 44.68 12.93
N ILE A 466 -28.02 43.40 13.05
CA ILE A 466 -28.74 42.68 12.02
C ILE A 466 -30.17 43.24 12.00
N LYS A 467 -30.47 44.09 11.02
CA LYS A 467 -31.87 44.39 10.66
C LYS A 467 -32.42 43.17 9.95
N ILE A 468 -33.27 42.43 10.65
CA ILE A 468 -34.16 41.45 10.03
C ILE A 468 -35.16 42.26 9.20
N VAL A 469 -35.12 42.09 7.88
CA VAL A 469 -36.18 42.53 6.96
C VAL A 469 -36.97 41.30 6.54
#